data_AF-A0A2V8TSS2-F1
#
_entry.id   AF-A0A2V8TSS2-F1
#
_cell.length_a   1.000
_cell.length_b   1.000
_cell.length_c   1.000
_cell.angle_alpha   90.00
_cell.angle_beta   90.00
_cell.angle_gamma   90.00
#
_symmetry.space_group_name_H-M   'P 1'
#
loop_
_entity.id
_entity.type
_entity.pdbx_description
1 polymer ?
#
loop_
_entity_poly.entity_id
_entity_poly.type
_entity_poly.pdbx_seq_one_letter_code
_entity_poly.pdbx_strand_id
1 'polypeptide(L)'
;MVDISGYIARKIDAIAECRSQGNGNAGSLLRARLAKEGQRLPLLGDDDRTADQAYVRQFLLEDFRNYARGHDFEYAERFEFSGPAVDLNPAVEEYIDKNAVKI
;
A
#
# COMPACT_ATOMS: atom_id res chain seq x y z
N MET A 1 3.06 -7.09 9.97
CA MET A 1 2.67 -6.75 8.59
C MET A 1 1.26 -7.27 8.37
N VAL A 2 0.51 -6.67 7.47
CA VAL A 2 -0.85 -7.09 7.11
C VAL A 2 -0.86 -7.51 5.65
N ASP A 3 -1.38 -8.69 5.34
CA ASP A 3 -1.63 -9.09 3.94
C ASP A 3 -2.71 -8.18 3.34
N ILE A 4 -2.35 -7.51 2.25
CA ILE A 4 -3.24 -6.60 1.51
C ILE A 4 -3.49 -7.07 0.09
N SER A 5 -3.13 -8.31 -0.26
CA SER A 5 -3.23 -8.84 -1.63
C SER A 5 -4.66 -8.75 -2.16
N GLY A 6 -5.66 -9.06 -1.34
CA GLY A 6 -7.09 -8.92 -1.67
C GLY A 6 -7.59 -7.47 -1.80
N TYR A 7 -6.77 -6.47 -1.47
CA TYR A 7 -7.10 -5.05 -1.48
C TYR A 7 -6.24 -4.23 -2.44
N ILE A 8 -5.26 -4.85 -3.11
CA ILE A 8 -4.26 -4.13 -3.88
C ILE A 8 -4.87 -3.30 -5.02
N ALA A 9 -5.93 -3.80 -5.66
CA ALA A 9 -6.63 -3.06 -6.72
C ALA A 9 -7.17 -1.72 -6.21
N ARG A 10 -7.81 -1.71 -5.03
CA ARG A 10 -8.34 -0.47 -4.42
C ARG A 10 -7.23 0.50 -4.02
N LYS A 11 -6.10 -0.01 -3.54
CA LYS A 11 -4.93 0.82 -3.22
C LYS A 11 -4.33 1.46 -4.47
N ILE A 12 -4.22 0.69 -5.56
CA ILE A 12 -3.75 1.20 -6.86
C ILE A 12 -4.66 2.33 -7.35
N ASP A 13 -5.98 2.10 -7.32
CA ASP A 13 -6.96 3.11 -7.72
C ASP A 13 -6.83 4.37 -6.87
N ALA A 14 -6.75 4.23 -5.55
CA ALA A 14 -6.61 5.37 -4.63
C ALA A 14 -5.35 6.20 -4.90
N ILE A 15 -4.21 5.57 -5.18
CA ILE A 15 -2.96 6.28 -5.50
C ILE A 15 -3.06 6.95 -6.88
N ALA A 16 -3.67 6.30 -7.87
CA ALA A 16 -3.84 6.85 -9.21
C ALA A 16 -4.71 8.13 -9.21
N GLU A 17 -5.69 8.23 -8.31
CA GLU A 17 -6.51 9.43 -8.13
C GLU A 17 -5.75 10.62 -7.53
N CYS A 18 -4.63 10.38 -6.85
CA CYS A 18 -3.73 11.45 -6.39
C CYS A 18 -2.95 12.05 -7.57
N ARG A 19 -3.65 12.69 -8.52
CA ARG A 19 -3.05 13.20 -9.77
C ARG A 19 -2.11 14.38 -9.54
N SER A 20 -2.39 15.22 -8.52
CA SER A 20 -1.57 16.39 -8.19
C SER A 20 -0.48 16.11 -7.15
N GLN A 21 -0.49 14.92 -6.52
CA GLN A 21 0.38 14.56 -5.40
C GLN A 21 0.80 13.10 -5.50
N GLY A 22 2.07 12.76 -5.28
CA GLY A 22 2.46 11.34 -5.18
C GLY A 22 2.38 10.53 -6.49
N ASN A 23 2.53 11.20 -7.64
CA ASN A 23 2.73 10.56 -8.96
C ASN A 23 1.55 9.71 -9.48
N GLY A 24 0.31 10.01 -9.08
CA GLY A 24 -0.88 9.27 -9.55
C GLY A 24 -1.09 9.32 -11.07
N ASN A 25 -0.66 10.39 -11.75
CA ASN A 25 -0.72 10.53 -13.21
C ASN A 25 0.61 10.23 -13.93
N ALA A 26 1.59 9.61 -13.27
CA ALA A 26 2.92 9.43 -13.86
C ALA A 26 2.94 8.45 -15.04
N GLY A 27 2.00 7.51 -15.10
CA GLY A 27 1.90 6.54 -16.20
C GLY A 27 1.53 7.21 -17.52
N SER A 28 0.48 8.03 -17.50
CA SER A 28 0.02 8.81 -18.65
C SER A 28 1.06 9.84 -19.10
N LEU A 29 1.74 10.53 -18.17
CA LEU A 29 2.85 11.42 -18.48
C LEU A 29 4.03 10.69 -19.13
N LEU A 30 4.40 9.52 -18.60
CA LEU A 30 5.47 8.69 -19.18
C LEU A 30 5.08 8.20 -20.58
N ARG A 31 3.83 7.74 -20.77
CA ARG A 31 3.30 7.33 -22.07
C ARG A 31 3.37 8.46 -23.09
N ALA A 32 2.94 9.66 -22.73
CA ALA A 32 2.99 10.84 -23.59
C ALA A 32 4.43 11.25 -23.95
N ARG A 33 5.37 11.14 -22.98
CA ARG A 33 6.80 11.38 -23.24
C ARG A 33 7.37 10.38 -24.24
N LEU A 34 7.16 9.08 -24.01
CA LEU A 34 7.65 8.02 -24.89
C LEU A 34 7.09 8.16 -26.30
N ALA A 35 5.80 8.50 -26.44
CA ALA A 35 5.18 8.71 -27.75
C ALA A 35 5.85 9.85 -28.55
N LYS A 36 6.24 10.95 -27.88
CA LYS A 36 7.01 12.05 -28.51
C LYS A 36 8.41 11.60 -28.97
N GLU A 37 8.97 10.60 -28.31
CA GLU A 37 10.26 9.98 -28.64
C GLU A 37 10.12 8.84 -29.67
N GLY A 38 8.91 8.57 -30.18
CA GLY A 38 8.65 7.44 -31.08
C GLY A 38 8.73 6.07 -30.39
N GLN A 39 8.64 6.04 -29.07
CA GLN A 39 8.75 4.84 -28.23
C GLN A 39 7.41 4.48 -27.59
N ARG A 40 7.28 3.23 -27.15
CA ARG A 40 6.17 2.77 -26.30
C ARG A 40 6.67 1.77 -25.28
N LEU A 41 6.03 1.76 -24.11
CA LEU A 41 6.20 0.72 -23.12
C LEU A 41 4.89 -0.09 -23.03
N PRO A 42 4.86 -1.38 -23.46
CA PRO A 42 3.62 -2.17 -23.46
C PRO A 42 2.91 -2.24 -22.11
N LEU A 43 3.66 -2.17 -21.01
CA LEU A 43 3.13 -2.11 -19.64
C LEU A 43 2.10 -0.98 -19.44
N LEU A 44 2.27 0.17 -20.11
CA LEU A 44 1.43 1.35 -19.92
C LEU A 44 0.12 1.29 -20.69
N GLY A 45 -0.15 0.20 -21.42
CA GLY A 45 -1.40 0.03 -22.16
C GLY A 45 -1.64 1.11 -23.22
N ASP A 46 -2.91 1.27 -23.57
CA ASP A 46 -3.35 2.12 -24.68
C ASP A 46 -4.06 3.40 -24.24
N ASP A 47 -4.43 3.53 -22.96
CA ASP A 47 -5.11 4.71 -22.42
C ASP A 47 -4.46 5.21 -21.11
N ASP A 48 -4.72 6.47 -20.80
CA ASP A 48 -4.06 7.16 -19.69
C ASP A 48 -4.44 6.57 -18.32
N ARG A 49 -5.66 6.05 -18.16
CA ARG A 49 -6.12 5.47 -16.90
C ARG A 49 -5.42 4.14 -16.64
N THR A 50 -5.37 3.25 -17.63
CA THR A 50 -4.67 1.98 -17.49
C THR A 50 -3.16 2.19 -17.34
N ALA A 51 -2.59 3.21 -18.01
CA ALA A 51 -1.18 3.60 -17.84
C ALA A 51 -0.87 4.01 -16.40
N ASP A 52 -1.70 4.87 -15.80
CA ASP A 52 -1.55 5.36 -14.43
C ASP A 52 -1.62 4.20 -13.42
N GLN A 53 -2.63 3.32 -13.53
CA GLN A 53 -2.76 2.14 -12.67
C GLN A 53 -1.58 1.16 -12.81
N ALA A 54 -1.11 0.92 -14.05
CA ALA A 54 0.02 0.05 -14.32
C ALA A 54 1.33 0.63 -13.75
N TYR A 55 1.50 1.95 -13.86
CA TYR A 55 2.64 2.66 -13.29
C TYR A 55 2.68 2.51 -11.77
N VAL A 56 1.55 2.76 -11.09
CA VAL A 56 1.44 2.59 -9.63
C VAL A 56 1.80 1.15 -9.24
N ARG A 57 1.19 0.16 -9.88
CA ARG A 57 1.45 -1.26 -9.59
C ARG A 57 2.93 -1.60 -9.76
N GLN A 58 3.55 -1.17 -10.86
CA GLN A 58 4.92 -1.54 -11.17
C GLN A 58 5.93 -0.81 -10.28
N PHE A 59 5.81 0.51 -10.16
CA PHE A 59 6.88 1.36 -9.64
C PHE A 59 6.63 1.93 -8.25
N LEU A 60 5.38 2.05 -7.80
CA LEU A 60 5.06 2.64 -6.49
C LEU A 60 4.77 1.60 -5.40
N LEU A 61 4.57 0.34 -5.78
CA LEU A 61 4.22 -0.75 -4.84
C LEU A 61 5.36 -1.76 -4.62
N GLU A 62 6.60 -1.37 -4.91
CA GLU A 62 7.77 -2.25 -4.73
C GLU A 62 7.96 -2.67 -3.27
N ASP A 63 7.91 -1.73 -2.33
CA ASP A 63 8.09 -2.05 -0.91
C ASP A 63 7.02 -3.00 -0.38
N PHE A 64 5.77 -2.88 -0.86
CA PHE A 64 4.68 -3.76 -0.47
C PHE A 64 4.93 -5.21 -0.91
N ARG A 65 5.54 -5.42 -2.09
CA ARG A 65 6.02 -6.75 -2.52
C ARG A 65 7.22 -7.19 -1.70
N ASN A 66 8.13 -6.27 -1.37
CA ASN A 66 9.32 -6.59 -0.57
C ASN A 66 8.94 -7.07 0.83
N TYR A 67 7.94 -6.46 1.46
CA TYR A 67 7.39 -6.89 2.74
C TYR A 67 6.72 -8.26 2.68
N ALA A 68 6.25 -8.69 1.52
CA ALA A 68 5.63 -9.99 1.33
C ALA A 68 6.64 -11.12 1.02
N ARG A 69 7.93 -10.80 0.76
CA ARG A 69 8.93 -11.82 0.42
C ARG A 69 9.06 -12.86 1.54
N GLY A 70 8.94 -14.13 1.18
CA GLY A 70 9.01 -15.26 2.12
C GLY A 70 7.67 -15.65 2.75
N HIS A 71 6.57 -14.99 2.38
CA HIS A 71 5.21 -15.34 2.75
C HIS A 71 4.43 -15.93 1.57
N ASP A 72 3.22 -16.43 1.84
CA ASP A 72 2.29 -17.01 0.87
C ASP A 72 1.32 -16.00 0.22
N PHE A 73 1.57 -14.70 0.43
CA PHE A 73 0.83 -13.58 -0.17
C PHE A 73 1.75 -12.67 -0.99
N GLU A 74 1.17 -11.89 -1.91
CA GLU A 74 1.93 -11.09 -2.89
C GLU A 74 2.28 -9.68 -2.38
N TYR A 75 1.41 -9.11 -1.53
CA TYR A 75 1.57 -7.75 -1.02
C TYR A 75 1.32 -7.68 0.49
N ALA A 76 2.22 -7.00 1.20
CA ALA A 76 2.06 -6.71 2.61
C ALA A 76 2.22 -5.21 2.89
N GLU A 77 1.44 -4.71 3.85
CA GLU A 77 1.63 -3.38 4.42
C GLU A 77 2.30 -3.52 5.80
N ARG A 78 3.38 -2.77 5.99
CA ARG A 78 4.12 -2.76 7.26
C ARG A 78 3.60 -1.62 8.12
N PHE A 79 3.39 -1.93 9.40
CA PHE A 79 3.05 -0.96 10.44
C PHE A 79 4.15 -0.99 11.49
N GLU A 80 4.49 0.18 12.01
CA GLU A 80 5.39 0.31 13.14
C GLU A 80 4.58 0.71 14.37
N PHE A 81 4.75 -0.04 15.45
CA PHE A 81 4.15 0.27 16.73
C PHE A 81 5.21 0.87 17.64
N SER A 82 5.00 2.12 18.05
CA SER A 82 5.80 2.78 19.08
C SER A 82 4.89 3.00 20.29
N GLY A 83 5.08 2.18 21.33
CA GLY A 83 4.28 2.20 22.54
C GLY A 83 4.87 1.31 23.63
N PRO A 84 4.34 1.36 24.86
CA PRO A 84 4.78 0.47 25.93
C PRO A 84 4.59 -0.99 25.51
N ALA A 85 5.41 -1.90 26.06
CA ALA A 85 5.33 -3.33 25.76
C ALA A 85 3.88 -3.82 25.89
N VAL A 86 3.44 -4.60 24.90
CA VAL A 86 2.05 -5.05 24.73
C VAL A 86 1.51 -5.80 25.97
N ASP A 87 2.42 -6.36 26.77
CA ASP A 87 2.09 -7.26 27.88
C ASP A 87 1.87 -6.54 29.22
N LEU A 88 2.06 -5.21 29.28
CA LEU A 88 1.85 -4.46 30.52
C LEU A 88 1.21 -3.11 30.20
N ASN A 89 -0.13 -3.10 30.16
CA ASN A 89 -0.87 -1.87 30.38
C ASN A 89 -1.26 -1.84 31.87
N PRO A 90 -0.55 -1.10 32.74
CA PRO A 90 -0.81 -1.09 34.17
C PRO A 90 -2.23 -0.66 34.53
N ALA A 91 -2.90 0.10 33.65
CA ALA A 91 -4.28 0.50 33.84
C ALA A 91 -5.26 -0.68 33.76
N VAL A 92 -4.92 -1.76 33.04
CA VAL A 92 -5.74 -2.98 32.98
C VAL A 92 -5.70 -3.71 34.32
N GLU A 93 -4.51 -3.92 34.88
CA GLU A 93 -4.35 -4.54 36.21
C GLU A 93 -5.05 -3.70 37.30
N GLU A 94 -4.84 -2.38 37.29
CA GLU A 94 -5.52 -1.47 38.22
C GLU A 94 -7.06 -1.54 38.09
N TYR A 95 -7.56 -1.69 36.87
CA TYR A 95 -8.99 -1.81 36.63
C TYR A 95 -9.53 -3.17 37.12
N ILE A 96 -8.79 -4.26 36.92
CA ILE A 96 -9.14 -5.59 37.45
C ILE A 96 -9.21 -5.54 38.97
N ASP A 97 -8.18 -5.01 39.64
CA ASP A 97 -8.11 -4.91 41.10
C ASP A 97 -9.30 -4.15 41.69
N LYS A 98 -9.74 -3.09 41.00
CA LYS A 98 -10.85 -2.25 41.46
C LYS A 98 -12.24 -2.86 41.20
N ASN A 99 -12.41 -3.64 40.14
CA ASN A 99 -13.73 -3.96 39.62
C ASN A 99 -14.05 -5.45 39.55
N ALA A 100 -13.07 -6.34 39.69
CA ALA A 100 -13.31 -7.78 39.62
C ALA A 100 -14.15 -8.26 40.82
N VAL A 101 -15.16 -9.09 40.54
CA VAL A 101 -16.03 -9.71 41.54
C VAL A 101 -15.95 -11.23 41.45
N LYS A 102 -16.15 -11.92 42.58
CA LYS A 102 -16.17 -13.39 42.64
C LYS A 102 -17.45 -13.92 42.01
N ILE A 103 -17.32 -15.04 41.29
CA ILE A 103 -18.45 -15.84 40.78
C ILE A 103 -18.97 -16.73 41.89
#